data_AF-A0A9D2HYN8-F1
#
_entry.id   AF-A0A9D2HYN8-F1
#
_cell.length_a   1.000
_cell.length_b   1.000
_cell.length_c   1.000
_cell.angle_alpha   90.00
_cell.angle_beta   90.00
_cell.angle_gamma   90.00
#
_symmetry.space_group_name_H-M   'P 1'
#
loop_
_entity.id
_entity.type
_entity.pdbx_description
1 polymer ?
#
loop_
_entity_poly.entity_id
_entity_poly.type
_entity_poly.pdbx_seq_one_letter_code
_entity_poly.pdbx_strand_id
1 'polypeptide(L)'
;MEWYNRFLNKYKIDIALVALVVTIVAMIVDTYIDHCRQRNAIDRWANSFLKHIVDAHLSGGDFETRISILRPCKGYKLIFPYLFVYPFKAIIKEHHKIKGKAYWKNFPYKIFDDYLSIYARYGYSQRFRSYTHFLITDRKGRQNGLAVKCYNEEISQEVCTVSLGGVRLPKYYSCADEKIKRYMRDSYIDKEFYSTLLSMNTVANNLYAVPIFYESQKIWGVMMIDNDSNKRIQYTNKLDPYISQYQKIFSYTLQILK
;
A
#
# COMPACT_ATOMS: atom_id res chain seq x y z
N MET A 1 -26.16 47.80 30.41
CA MET A 1 -25.75 46.57 31.12
C MET A 1 -26.91 45.61 31.41
N GLU A 2 -28.09 46.08 31.84
CA GLU A 2 -29.21 45.18 32.16
C GLU A 2 -29.70 44.31 30.99
N TRP A 3 -29.77 44.86 29.78
CA TRP A 3 -30.22 44.10 28.60
C TRP A 3 -29.29 42.93 28.26
N TYR A 4 -27.97 43.17 28.35
CA TYR A 4 -26.94 42.14 28.16
C TYR A 4 -27.06 41.00 29.18
N ASN A 5 -27.32 41.34 30.45
CA ASN A 5 -27.51 40.35 31.51
C ASN A 5 -28.81 39.54 31.34
N ARG A 6 -29.91 40.17 30.87
CA ARG A 6 -31.17 39.45 30.55
C ARG A 6 -31.01 38.52 29.34
N PHE A 7 -30.31 38.97 28.30
CA PHE A 7 -30.00 38.16 27.13
C PHE A 7 -29.14 36.96 27.48
N LEU A 8 -28.04 37.17 28.21
CA LEU A 8 -27.17 36.09 28.67
C LEU A 8 -27.91 35.09 29.53
N ASN A 9 -28.72 35.51 30.51
CA ASN A 9 -29.48 34.57 31.35
C ASN A 9 -30.48 33.73 30.56
N LYS A 10 -31.04 34.26 29.47
CA LYS A 10 -31.99 33.53 28.63
C LYS A 10 -31.33 32.49 27.73
N TYR A 11 -30.16 32.81 27.17
CA TYR A 11 -29.48 31.98 26.16
C TYR A 11 -28.19 31.30 26.67
N LYS A 12 -27.87 31.42 27.95
CA LYS A 12 -26.63 30.87 28.54
C LYS A 12 -26.42 29.39 28.21
N ILE A 13 -27.49 28.61 28.28
CA ILE A 13 -27.46 27.16 28.02
C ILE A 13 -27.23 26.89 26.53
N ASP A 14 -27.94 27.60 25.64
CA ASP A 14 -27.77 27.44 24.18
C ASP A 14 -26.37 27.86 23.73
N ILE A 15 -25.85 28.98 24.25
CA ILE A 15 -24.49 29.45 23.99
C ILE A 15 -23.47 28.42 24.50
N ALA A 16 -23.66 27.87 25.70
CA ALA A 16 -22.79 26.83 26.24
C ALA A 16 -22.83 25.53 25.41
N LEU A 17 -24.00 25.13 24.91
CA LEU A 17 -24.17 23.93 24.11
C LEU A 17 -23.55 24.10 22.72
N VAL A 18 -23.73 25.26 22.07
CA VAL A 18 -23.06 25.60 20.81
C VAL A 18 -21.55 25.65 21.00
N ALA A 19 -21.06 26.29 22.07
CA ALA A 19 -19.63 26.33 22.38
C ALA A 19 -19.06 24.93 22.62
N LEU A 20 -19.80 24.04 23.31
CA LEU A 20 -19.41 22.64 23.52
C LEU A 20 -19.30 21.89 22.18
N VAL A 21 -20.30 22.00 21.31
CA VAL A 21 -20.27 21.37 19.98
C VAL A 21 -19.11 21.89 19.15
N VAL A 22 -18.87 23.20 19.13
CA VAL A 22 -17.74 23.82 18.42
C VAL A 22 -16.40 23.30 18.98
N THR A 23 -16.29 23.17 20.30
CA THR A 23 -15.07 22.66 20.95
C THR A 23 -14.81 21.20 20.59
N ILE A 24 -15.85 20.35 20.63
CA ILE A 24 -15.74 18.94 20.24
C ILE A 24 -15.34 18.83 18.76
N VAL A 25 -15.97 19.59 17.87
CA VAL A 25 -15.63 19.60 16.45
C VAL A 25 -14.19 20.08 16.25
N ALA A 26 -13.76 21.15 16.92
CA ALA A 26 -12.40 21.66 16.86
C ALA A 26 -11.38 20.62 17.35
N MET A 27 -11.64 19.92 18.46
CA MET A 27 -10.78 18.85 18.97
C MET A 27 -10.67 17.67 17.99
N ILE A 28 -11.78 17.27 17.36
CA ILE A 28 -11.78 16.21 16.34
C ILE A 28 -10.96 16.64 15.11
N VAL A 29 -11.13 17.88 14.66
CA VAL A 29 -10.39 18.44 13.52
C VAL A 29 -8.90 18.55 13.84
N ASP A 30 -8.53 19.05 15.01
CA ASP A 30 -7.13 19.18 15.44
C ASP A 30 -6.44 17.82 15.52
N THR A 31 -7.10 16.85 16.19
CA THR A 31 -6.63 15.45 16.26
C THR A 31 -6.49 14.85 14.87
N TYR A 32 -7.41 15.13 13.95
CA TYR A 32 -7.35 14.66 12.58
C TYR A 32 -6.21 15.30 11.78
N ILE A 33 -5.97 16.60 11.95
CA ILE A 33 -4.88 17.34 11.30
C ILE A 33 -3.53 16.80 11.78
N ASP A 34 -3.35 16.61 13.08
CA ASP A 34 -2.11 16.08 13.64
C ASP A 34 -1.87 14.63 13.23
N HIS A 35 -2.91 13.78 13.22
CA HIS A 35 -2.82 12.44 12.65
C HIS A 35 -2.40 12.47 11.17
N CYS A 36 -2.95 13.40 10.39
CA CYS A 36 -2.58 13.58 8.99
C CYS A 36 -1.14 14.08 8.81
N ARG A 37 -0.66 15.00 9.66
CA ARG A 37 0.72 15.50 9.66
C ARG A 37 1.72 14.39 9.98
N GLN A 38 1.47 13.62 11.04
CA GLN A 38 2.29 12.46 11.41
C GLN A 38 2.35 11.46 10.27
N ARG A 39 1.20 11.09 9.70
CA ARG A 39 1.14 10.16 8.57
C ARG A 39 1.92 10.66 7.36
N ASN A 40 1.78 11.94 7.02
CA ASN A 40 2.56 12.56 5.94
C ASN A 40 4.07 12.61 6.23
N ALA A 41 4.48 12.73 7.50
CA ALA A 41 5.88 12.66 7.89
C ALA A 41 6.44 11.25 7.71
N ILE A 42 5.73 10.22 8.19
CA ILE A 42 6.12 8.82 8.03
C ILE A 42 6.16 8.45 6.54
N ASP A 43 5.17 8.86 5.75
CA ASP A 43 5.12 8.56 4.32
C ASP A 43 6.29 9.23 3.57
N ARG A 44 6.64 10.48 3.90
CA ARG A 44 7.83 11.15 3.33
C ARG A 44 9.11 10.43 3.72
N TRP A 45 9.27 10.10 4.99
CA TRP A 45 10.44 9.38 5.47
C TRP A 45 10.58 8.01 4.81
N ALA A 46 9.49 7.23 4.73
CA ALA A 46 9.49 5.91 4.12
C ALA A 46 9.90 5.98 2.64
N ASN A 47 9.41 6.97 1.89
CA ASN A 47 9.84 7.15 0.50
C ASN A 47 11.32 7.54 0.39
N SER A 48 11.84 8.40 1.26
CA SER A 48 13.27 8.75 1.30
C SER A 48 14.15 7.56 1.68
N PHE A 49 13.69 6.74 2.63
CA PHE A 49 14.38 5.52 3.05
C PHE A 49 14.44 4.51 1.90
N LEU A 50 13.33 4.29 1.21
CA LEU A 50 13.27 3.43 0.03
C LEU A 50 14.17 3.94 -1.11
N LYS A 51 14.20 5.25 -1.33
CA LYS A 51 15.13 5.88 -2.27
C LYS A 51 16.58 5.58 -1.92
N HIS A 52 16.96 5.74 -0.66
CA HIS A 52 18.32 5.46 -0.20
C HIS A 52 18.74 4.01 -0.49
N ILE A 53 17.88 3.02 -0.19
CA ILE A 53 18.18 1.60 -0.48
C ILE A 53 18.41 1.39 -1.98
N VAL A 54 17.56 1.99 -2.82
CA VAL A 54 17.69 1.85 -4.28
C VAL A 54 19.00 2.46 -4.79
N ASP A 55 19.32 3.66 -4.33
CA ASP A 55 20.50 4.42 -4.78
C ASP A 55 21.80 3.75 -4.31
N ALA A 56 21.83 3.23 -3.08
CA ALA A 56 23.03 2.64 -2.50
C ALA A 56 23.27 1.18 -2.92
N HIS A 57 22.23 0.36 -3.06
CA HIS A 57 22.40 -1.11 -3.21
C HIS A 57 21.72 -1.73 -4.42
N LEU A 58 20.76 -1.04 -5.04
CA LEU A 58 20.06 -1.55 -6.23
C LEU A 58 20.53 -0.86 -7.51
N SER A 59 21.79 -0.42 -7.51
CA SER A 59 22.52 0.11 -8.66
C SER A 59 21.94 1.40 -9.24
N GLY A 60 21.08 2.13 -8.49
CA GLY A 60 20.76 3.55 -8.69
C GLY A 60 20.28 4.03 -10.07
N GLY A 61 20.04 3.14 -11.04
CA GLY A 61 19.94 3.53 -12.45
C GLY A 61 19.16 2.61 -13.38
N ASP A 62 18.72 1.42 -12.96
CA ASP A 62 17.76 0.65 -13.76
C ASP A 62 16.36 1.26 -13.59
N PHE A 63 15.87 1.95 -14.62
CA PHE A 63 14.55 2.61 -14.64
C PHE A 63 13.39 1.67 -14.29
N GLU A 64 13.61 0.35 -14.39
CA GLU A 64 12.63 -0.71 -14.21
C GLU A 64 12.59 -1.28 -12.79
N THR A 65 13.58 -1.00 -11.93
CA THR A 65 13.58 -1.46 -10.54
C THR A 65 12.67 -0.60 -9.68
N ARG A 66 11.82 -1.26 -8.90
CA ARG A 66 10.91 -0.64 -7.94
C ARG A 66 11.08 -1.33 -6.59
N ILE A 67 10.96 -0.54 -5.54
CA ILE A 67 10.88 -1.02 -4.17
C ILE A 67 9.58 -0.50 -3.56
N SER A 68 8.85 -1.38 -2.89
CA SER A 68 7.56 -1.09 -2.28
C SER A 68 7.53 -1.65 -0.87
N ILE A 69 6.84 -0.98 0.02
CA ILE A 69 6.46 -1.51 1.32
C ILE A 69 4.96 -1.80 1.25
N LEU A 70 4.59 -3.04 1.54
CA LEU A 70 3.22 -3.51 1.63
C LEU A 70 2.84 -3.67 3.11
N ARG A 71 1.69 -3.15 3.49
CA ARG A 71 1.17 -3.22 4.86
C ARG A 71 -0.23 -3.85 4.88
N PRO A 72 -0.55 -4.69 5.87
CA PRO A 72 -1.91 -5.16 6.09
C PRO A 72 -2.88 -4.00 6.30
N CYS A 73 -3.97 -4.01 5.55
CA CYS A 73 -5.05 -3.06 5.64
C CYS A 73 -6.38 -3.78 5.43
N LYS A 74 -7.37 -3.48 6.28
CA LYS A 74 -8.71 -4.04 6.14
C LYS A 74 -9.37 -3.59 4.84
N GLY A 75 -10.10 -4.48 4.17
CA GLY A 75 -10.80 -4.20 2.92
C GLY A 75 -11.68 -2.93 2.99
N TYR A 76 -12.42 -2.73 4.07
CA TYR A 76 -13.27 -1.54 4.25
C TYR A 76 -12.46 -0.23 4.26
N LYS A 77 -11.24 -0.22 4.81
CA LYS A 77 -10.38 0.97 4.82
C LYS A 77 -9.88 1.32 3.43
N LEU A 78 -9.71 0.30 2.57
CA LEU A 78 -9.36 0.48 1.16
C LEU A 78 -10.55 0.96 0.35
N ILE A 79 -11.76 0.50 0.66
CA ILE A 79 -13.02 0.88 0.01
C ILE A 79 -13.45 2.30 0.37
N PHE A 80 -13.28 2.72 1.62
CA PHE A 80 -13.83 3.98 2.15
C PHE A 80 -13.45 5.23 1.32
N PRO A 81 -12.20 5.41 0.85
CA PRO A 81 -11.87 6.50 -0.06
C PRO A 81 -12.70 6.52 -1.35
N TYR A 82 -13.08 5.35 -1.90
CA TYR A 82 -13.91 5.21 -3.11
C TYR A 82 -15.36 5.63 -2.90
N LEU A 83 -15.91 5.36 -1.72
CA LEU A 83 -17.30 5.69 -1.40
C LEU A 83 -17.49 7.15 -0.99
N PHE A 84 -16.50 7.73 -0.29
CA PHE A 84 -16.66 9.04 0.31
C PHE A 84 -15.68 10.06 -0.30
N VAL A 85 -14.37 9.81 -0.20
CA VAL A 85 -13.36 10.81 -0.57
C VAL A 85 -13.39 11.17 -2.07
N TYR A 86 -13.51 10.19 -2.96
CA TYR A 86 -13.49 10.46 -4.41
C TYR A 86 -14.76 11.15 -4.90
N PRO A 87 -15.98 10.75 -4.52
CA PRO A 87 -17.20 11.49 -4.85
C PRO A 87 -17.16 12.93 -4.33
N PHE A 88 -16.77 13.15 -3.05
CA PHE A 88 -16.65 14.50 -2.50
C PHE A 88 -15.58 15.34 -3.22
N LYS A 89 -14.42 14.77 -3.54
CA LYS A 89 -13.39 15.47 -4.33
C LYS A 89 -13.84 15.77 -5.76
N ALA A 90 -14.65 14.90 -6.36
CA ALA A 90 -15.21 15.11 -7.68
C ALA A 90 -16.29 16.21 -7.71
N ILE A 91 -17.02 16.39 -6.61
CA ILE A 91 -17.97 17.49 -6.42
C ILE A 91 -17.23 18.83 -6.24
N ILE A 92 -16.14 18.86 -5.47
CA ILE A 92 -15.38 20.09 -5.17
C ILE A 92 -14.46 20.52 -6.34
N LYS A 93 -13.92 19.56 -7.09
CA LYS A 93 -13.11 19.85 -8.28
C LYS A 93 -13.98 19.78 -9.52
N GLU A 94 -14.59 20.92 -9.89
CA GLU A 94 -15.08 21.13 -11.25
C GLU A 94 -13.98 20.73 -12.24
N HIS A 95 -14.31 19.78 -13.12
CA HIS A 95 -13.39 19.18 -14.09
C HIS A 95 -12.16 18.51 -13.46
N HIS A 96 -12.08 17.18 -13.50
CA HIS A 96 -10.90 16.48 -14.03
C HIS A 96 -11.14 14.97 -14.13
N LYS A 97 -11.27 14.50 -15.38
CA LYS A 97 -10.95 13.15 -15.90
C LYS A 97 -10.83 12.04 -14.83
N ILE A 98 -11.94 11.65 -14.20
CA ILE A 98 -12.10 10.30 -13.64
C ILE A 98 -12.75 9.40 -14.71
N LYS A 99 -12.34 9.58 -15.98
CA LYS A 99 -12.80 8.76 -17.10
C LYS A 99 -11.67 7.83 -17.51
N GLY A 100 -11.82 6.54 -17.21
CA GLY A 100 -11.20 5.47 -18.00
C GLY A 100 -9.99 4.73 -17.44
N LYS A 101 -9.57 4.93 -16.18
CA LYS A 101 -8.49 4.11 -15.58
C LYS A 101 -9.05 3.02 -14.68
N ALA A 102 -8.29 1.93 -14.52
CA ALA A 102 -8.59 0.65 -13.87
C ALA A 102 -9.10 0.68 -12.41
N TYR A 103 -9.59 1.81 -11.91
CA TYR A 103 -10.06 2.04 -10.54
C TYR A 103 -11.09 1.01 -10.05
N TRP A 104 -12.08 0.67 -10.87
CA TRP A 104 -13.11 -0.31 -10.50
C TRP A 104 -12.60 -1.77 -10.51
N LYS A 105 -11.48 -2.05 -11.19
CA LYS A 105 -10.96 -3.42 -11.32
C LYS A 105 -10.22 -3.90 -10.07
N ASN A 106 -9.96 -3.01 -9.11
CA ASN A 106 -9.13 -3.28 -7.94
C ASN A 106 -9.91 -3.17 -6.63
N PHE A 107 -11.25 -3.28 -6.69
CA PHE A 107 -12.08 -3.20 -5.50
C PHE A 107 -11.86 -4.43 -4.61
N PRO A 108 -11.52 -4.26 -3.33
CA PRO A 108 -11.46 -5.38 -2.38
C PRO A 108 -12.82 -6.07 -2.33
N TYR A 109 -12.87 -7.35 -2.67
CA TYR A 109 -14.12 -8.10 -2.72
C TYR A 109 -14.53 -8.65 -1.34
N LYS A 110 -13.59 -8.80 -0.40
CA LYS A 110 -13.86 -9.16 0.99
C LYS A 110 -13.64 -7.95 1.88
N ILE A 111 -14.70 -7.44 2.47
CA ILE A 111 -14.66 -6.14 3.16
C ILE A 111 -13.94 -6.22 4.52
N PHE A 112 -14.06 -7.34 5.22
CA PHE A 112 -13.55 -7.52 6.59
C PHE A 112 -12.20 -8.24 6.68
N ASP A 113 -11.73 -8.78 5.57
CA ASP A 113 -10.44 -9.46 5.48
C ASP A 113 -9.31 -8.43 5.32
N ASP A 114 -8.09 -8.88 5.62
CA ASP A 114 -6.88 -8.08 5.49
C ASP A 114 -6.26 -8.24 4.10
N TYR A 115 -5.74 -7.14 3.57
CA TYR A 115 -5.04 -7.09 2.30
C TYR A 115 -3.67 -6.45 2.49
N LEU A 116 -2.64 -7.01 1.86
CA LEU A 116 -1.37 -6.32 1.65
C LEU A 116 -1.57 -5.23 0.62
N SER A 117 -1.37 -3.99 1.05
CA SER A 117 -1.55 -2.79 0.24
C SER A 117 -0.29 -1.94 0.27
N ILE A 118 -0.01 -1.25 -0.83
CA ILE A 118 1.17 -0.37 -0.94
C ILE A 118 1.04 0.75 0.09
N TYR A 119 1.97 0.74 1.03
CA TYR A 119 2.16 1.75 2.06
C TYR A 119 3.09 2.86 1.54
N ALA A 120 4.27 2.47 1.03
CA ALA A 120 5.24 3.36 0.41
C ALA A 120 5.82 2.70 -0.83
N ARG A 121 6.27 3.49 -1.81
CA ARG A 121 6.86 2.96 -3.04
C ARG A 121 7.82 3.98 -3.65
N TYR A 122 8.98 3.49 -4.07
CA TYR A 122 9.95 4.24 -4.85
C TYR A 122 10.38 3.45 -6.09
N GLY A 123 10.76 4.17 -7.13
CA GLY A 123 11.37 3.66 -8.36
C GLY A 123 11.63 4.84 -9.30
N TYR A 124 12.14 4.58 -10.50
CA TYR A 124 12.46 5.62 -11.48
C TYR A 124 11.44 5.73 -12.65
N SER A 125 10.56 4.74 -12.84
CA SER A 125 9.54 4.72 -13.91
C SER A 125 8.26 5.49 -13.62
N GLN A 126 7.87 6.43 -14.50
CA GLN A 126 6.65 7.26 -14.39
C GLN A 126 5.32 6.49 -14.18
N ARG A 127 5.27 5.17 -14.39
CA ARG A 127 4.08 4.31 -14.17
C ARG A 127 3.89 3.87 -12.70
N PHE A 128 4.08 4.79 -11.76
CA PHE A 128 4.24 4.49 -10.33
C PHE A 128 3.01 3.95 -9.60
N ARG A 129 1.83 4.45 -9.95
CA ARG A 129 0.61 4.19 -9.17
C ARG A 129 0.01 2.87 -9.59
N SER A 130 0.40 1.78 -8.93
CA SER A 130 -0.42 0.56 -8.88
C SER A 130 -1.37 0.67 -7.70
N TYR A 131 -2.62 0.25 -7.89
CA TYR A 131 -3.61 0.13 -6.84
C TYR A 131 -3.90 -1.34 -6.55
N THR A 132 -2.95 -2.23 -6.83
CA THR A 132 -3.11 -3.68 -6.59
C THR A 132 -3.07 -3.95 -5.10
N HIS A 133 -4.05 -4.71 -4.64
CA HIS A 133 -4.17 -5.20 -3.28
C HIS A 133 -4.11 -6.73 -3.31
N PHE A 134 -3.33 -7.32 -2.43
CA PHE A 134 -3.20 -8.78 -2.33
C PHE A 134 -3.96 -9.24 -1.10
N LEU A 135 -4.99 -10.06 -1.29
CA LEU A 135 -5.74 -10.64 -0.16
C LEU A 135 -4.79 -11.50 0.67
N ILE A 136 -4.72 -11.21 1.97
CA ILE A 136 -3.98 -12.06 2.92
C ILE A 136 -4.85 -13.29 3.19
N THR A 137 -4.29 -14.45 2.91
CA THR A 137 -4.87 -15.76 3.17
C THR A 137 -4.10 -16.45 4.28
N ASP A 138 -4.65 -17.52 4.85
CA ASP A 138 -3.93 -18.30 5.87
C ASP A 138 -2.67 -18.98 5.31
N ARG A 139 -1.73 -19.34 6.20
CA ARG A 139 -0.46 -20.00 5.83
C ARG A 139 -0.65 -21.31 5.06
N LYS A 140 -1.69 -22.09 5.37
CA LYS A 140 -2.06 -23.33 4.65
C LYS A 140 -3.02 -23.07 3.48
N GLY A 141 -3.46 -21.82 3.32
CA GLY A 141 -4.36 -21.40 2.27
C GLY A 141 -3.65 -21.19 0.94
N ARG A 142 -4.46 -20.83 -0.05
CA ARG A 142 -4.02 -20.43 -1.38
C ARG A 142 -3.26 -19.11 -1.29
N GLN A 143 -2.14 -18.97 -1.99
CA GLN A 143 -1.31 -17.78 -1.95
C GLN A 143 -1.76 -16.79 -3.02
N ASN A 144 -1.79 -15.51 -2.64
CA ASN A 144 -2.05 -14.41 -3.55
C ASN A 144 -0.76 -13.63 -3.82
N GLY A 145 0.20 -14.32 -4.42
CA GLY A 145 1.49 -13.77 -4.82
C GLY A 145 2.58 -13.90 -3.76
N LEU A 146 3.82 -13.67 -4.22
CA LEU A 146 5.04 -13.73 -3.42
C LEU A 146 4.98 -12.93 -2.12
N ALA A 147 4.36 -11.74 -2.15
CA ALA A 147 4.22 -10.88 -0.99
C ALA A 147 3.39 -11.54 0.12
N VAL A 148 2.28 -12.19 -0.23
CA VAL A 148 1.41 -12.87 0.73
C VAL A 148 2.10 -14.12 1.28
N LYS A 149 2.81 -14.86 0.42
CA LYS A 149 3.63 -15.99 0.87
C LYS A 149 4.69 -15.55 1.89
N CYS A 150 5.43 -14.49 1.58
CA CYS A 150 6.43 -13.91 2.48
C CYS A 150 5.81 -13.45 3.80
N TYR A 151 4.63 -12.81 3.76
CA TYR A 151 3.91 -12.39 4.95
C TYR A 151 3.48 -13.57 5.84
N ASN A 152 2.98 -14.64 5.23
CA ASN A 152 2.45 -15.80 5.93
C ASN A 152 3.53 -16.73 6.48
N GLU A 153 4.66 -16.85 5.77
CA GLU A 153 5.79 -17.67 6.17
C GLU A 153 6.80 -16.92 7.02
N GLU A 154 6.74 -15.59 7.03
CA GLU A 154 7.66 -14.69 7.75
C GLU A 154 9.13 -14.89 7.35
N ILE A 155 9.36 -15.30 6.10
CA ILE A 155 10.68 -15.60 5.54
C ILE A 155 10.85 -14.85 4.22
N SER A 156 12.06 -14.39 3.94
CA SER A 156 12.41 -13.75 2.67
C SER A 156 12.25 -14.72 1.49
N GLN A 157 11.67 -14.26 0.38
CA GLN A 157 11.41 -15.09 -0.80
C GLN A 157 11.91 -14.37 -2.04
N GLU A 158 12.66 -15.07 -2.90
CA GLU A 158 13.11 -14.55 -4.20
C GLU A 158 12.62 -15.46 -5.32
N VAL A 159 12.06 -14.88 -6.38
CA VAL A 159 11.68 -15.62 -7.59
C VAL A 159 12.07 -14.85 -8.84
N CYS A 160 12.50 -15.60 -9.86
CA CYS A 160 12.67 -15.13 -11.22
C CYS A 160 11.74 -15.93 -12.11
N THR A 161 10.76 -15.26 -12.70
CA THR A 161 9.69 -15.86 -13.51
C THR A 161 9.89 -15.53 -15.00
N VAL A 162 9.02 -16.07 -15.85
CA VAL A 162 8.97 -15.68 -17.27
C VAL A 162 8.44 -14.24 -17.41
N SER A 163 9.08 -13.39 -18.22
CA SER A 163 8.57 -12.03 -18.46
C SER A 163 7.26 -12.07 -19.24
N LEU A 164 6.24 -11.34 -18.73
CA LEU A 164 4.97 -11.10 -19.42
C LEU A 164 4.96 -9.78 -20.19
N GLY A 165 6.13 -9.16 -20.42
CA GLY A 165 6.28 -7.97 -21.25
C GLY A 165 5.61 -8.15 -22.62
N GLY A 166 4.73 -7.21 -22.98
CA GLY A 166 3.97 -7.23 -24.25
C GLY A 166 2.87 -8.30 -24.36
N VAL A 167 2.68 -9.16 -23.36
CA VAL A 167 1.63 -10.19 -23.37
C VAL A 167 0.29 -9.57 -23.01
N ARG A 168 -0.73 -9.79 -23.84
CA ARG A 168 -2.10 -9.36 -23.54
C ARG A 168 -2.77 -10.37 -22.59
N LEU A 169 -3.05 -9.95 -21.37
CA LEU A 169 -3.77 -10.78 -20.40
C LEU A 169 -5.24 -10.96 -20.83
N PRO A 170 -5.72 -12.21 -21.01
CA PRO A 170 -7.13 -12.45 -21.30
C PRO A 170 -8.01 -12.11 -20.08
N LYS A 171 -9.33 -11.94 -20.32
CA LYS A 171 -10.27 -11.59 -19.24
C LYS A 171 -10.44 -12.71 -18.21
N TYR A 172 -10.30 -13.97 -18.63
CA TYR A 172 -10.56 -15.15 -17.80
C TYR A 172 -9.34 -16.07 -17.78
N TYR A 173 -9.06 -16.67 -16.62
CA TYR A 173 -7.92 -17.57 -16.42
C TYR A 173 -7.98 -18.81 -17.32
N SER A 174 -9.17 -19.33 -17.62
CA SER A 174 -9.36 -20.48 -18.52
C SER A 174 -8.82 -20.24 -19.94
N CYS A 175 -8.78 -18.98 -20.37
CA CYS A 175 -8.25 -18.56 -21.66
C CYS A 175 -6.77 -18.16 -21.61
N ALA A 176 -6.13 -18.19 -20.43
CA ALA A 176 -4.73 -17.87 -20.28
C ALA A 176 -3.86 -18.92 -20.96
N ASP A 177 -2.82 -18.47 -21.67
CA ASP A 177 -1.81 -19.35 -22.23
C ASP A 177 -0.92 -19.95 -21.12
N GLU A 178 -0.10 -20.94 -21.49
CA GLU A 178 0.81 -21.59 -20.53
C GLU A 178 1.87 -20.64 -19.99
N LYS A 179 2.23 -19.58 -20.72
CA LYS A 179 3.21 -18.59 -20.25
C LYS A 179 2.66 -17.80 -19.06
N ILE A 180 1.42 -17.35 -19.13
CA ILE A 180 0.71 -16.65 -18.03
C ILE A 180 0.51 -17.60 -16.84
N LYS A 181 0.07 -18.85 -17.09
CA LYS A 181 -0.12 -19.83 -16.02
C LYS A 181 1.19 -20.17 -15.31
N ARG A 182 2.29 -20.29 -16.07
CA ARG A 182 3.64 -20.49 -15.53
C ARG A 182 4.07 -19.29 -14.69
N TYR A 183 3.91 -18.07 -15.18
CA TYR A 183 4.19 -16.86 -14.41
C TYR A 183 3.44 -16.86 -13.07
N MET A 184 2.13 -17.14 -13.09
CA MET A 184 1.32 -17.18 -11.87
C MET A 184 1.81 -18.23 -10.88
N ARG A 185 2.15 -19.43 -11.36
CA ARG A 185 2.70 -20.50 -10.53
C ARG A 185 4.03 -20.08 -9.90
N ASP A 186 4.95 -19.56 -10.70
CA ASP A 186 6.29 -19.18 -10.27
C ASP A 186 6.26 -17.96 -9.32
N SER A 187 5.25 -17.10 -9.44
CA SER A 187 5.02 -15.94 -8.55
C SER A 187 4.08 -16.22 -7.38
N TYR A 188 3.65 -17.47 -7.19
CA TYR A 188 2.72 -17.91 -6.14
C TYR A 188 1.35 -17.22 -6.16
N ILE A 189 0.84 -16.85 -7.34
CA ILE A 189 -0.53 -16.36 -7.51
C ILE A 189 -1.41 -17.55 -7.88
N ASP A 190 -2.25 -17.99 -6.96
CA ASP A 190 -3.24 -19.03 -7.26
C ASP A 190 -4.25 -18.59 -8.33
N LYS A 191 -4.79 -19.57 -9.07
CA LYS A 191 -5.72 -19.33 -10.20
C LYS A 191 -6.95 -18.49 -9.83
N GLU A 192 -7.41 -18.57 -8.58
CA GLU A 192 -8.55 -17.79 -8.09
C GLU A 192 -8.23 -16.29 -7.94
N PHE A 193 -6.95 -15.95 -7.77
CA PHE A 193 -6.46 -14.58 -7.68
C PHE A 193 -5.97 -14.05 -9.02
N TYR A 194 -6.45 -14.62 -10.14
CA TYR A 194 -6.14 -14.10 -11.47
C TYR A 194 -6.55 -12.63 -11.63
N SER A 195 -7.64 -12.20 -10.97
CA SER A 195 -8.04 -10.80 -10.91
C SER A 195 -6.95 -9.90 -10.32
N THR A 196 -6.17 -10.37 -9.35
CA THR A 196 -5.02 -9.64 -8.80
C THR A 196 -3.96 -9.44 -9.87
N LEU A 197 -3.66 -10.44 -10.71
CA LEU A 197 -2.73 -10.24 -11.85
C LEU A 197 -3.26 -9.21 -12.86
N LEU A 198 -4.55 -9.29 -13.22
CA LEU A 198 -5.20 -8.32 -14.12
C LEU A 198 -5.19 -6.88 -13.58
N SER A 199 -5.11 -6.73 -12.27
CA SER A 199 -5.09 -5.44 -11.57
C SER A 199 -3.73 -4.74 -11.62
N MET A 200 -2.66 -5.46 -11.96
CA MET A 200 -1.30 -4.96 -11.93
C MET A 200 -1.03 -4.07 -13.14
N ASN A 201 -0.61 -2.83 -12.88
CA ASN A 201 -0.20 -1.91 -13.95
C ASN A 201 1.14 -2.30 -14.60
N THR A 202 1.95 -3.09 -13.92
CA THR A 202 3.21 -3.61 -14.44
C THR A 202 3.45 -4.97 -13.79
N VAL A 203 3.76 -5.96 -14.62
CA VAL A 203 4.00 -7.34 -14.20
C VAL A 203 5.50 -7.57 -14.29
N ALA A 204 6.17 -7.51 -13.14
CA ALA A 204 7.62 -7.71 -13.05
C ALA A 204 7.95 -9.20 -12.97
N ASN A 205 9.10 -9.60 -13.50
CA ASN A 205 9.52 -10.99 -13.55
C ASN A 205 10.65 -11.34 -12.59
N ASN A 206 11.41 -10.37 -12.12
CA ASN A 206 12.33 -10.51 -10.99
C ASN A 206 11.65 -9.95 -9.74
N LEU A 207 11.41 -10.78 -8.74
CA LEU A 207 10.69 -10.40 -7.51
C LEU A 207 11.46 -10.86 -6.28
N TYR A 208 11.60 -9.98 -5.31
CA TYR A 208 12.17 -10.28 -4.00
C TYR A 208 11.30 -9.70 -2.89
N ALA A 209 10.93 -10.52 -1.92
CA ALA A 209 10.08 -10.18 -0.80
C ALA A 209 10.85 -10.37 0.50
N VAL A 210 10.80 -9.39 1.39
CA VAL A 210 11.46 -9.42 2.70
C VAL A 210 10.44 -9.04 3.77
N PRO A 211 10.23 -9.86 4.80
CA PRO A 211 9.33 -9.51 5.89
C PRO A 211 9.90 -8.34 6.70
N ILE A 212 9.02 -7.46 7.17
CA ILE A 212 9.38 -6.36 8.07
C ILE A 212 8.72 -6.65 9.40
N PHE A 213 9.48 -6.64 10.49
CA PHE A 213 8.98 -6.92 11.83
C PHE A 213 8.94 -5.65 12.69
N TYR A 214 8.06 -5.65 13.68
CA TYR A 214 8.22 -4.79 14.85
C TYR A 214 9.34 -5.34 15.75
N GLU A 215 9.82 -4.56 16.71
CA GLU A 215 10.74 -5.06 17.75
C GLU A 215 10.17 -6.25 18.54
N SER A 216 8.84 -6.28 18.71
CA SER A 216 8.10 -7.37 19.35
C SER A 216 8.06 -8.66 18.50
N GLN A 217 8.86 -8.78 17.44
CA GLN A 217 8.92 -9.90 16.50
C GLN A 217 7.63 -10.20 15.74
N LYS A 218 6.59 -9.38 15.92
CA LYS A 218 5.35 -9.47 15.13
C LYS A 218 5.61 -8.89 13.75
N ILE A 219 5.14 -9.55 12.68
CA ILE A 219 5.22 -8.99 11.34
C ILE A 219 4.43 -7.66 11.24
N TRP A 220 5.09 -6.65 10.68
CA TRP A 220 4.55 -5.33 10.40
C TRP A 220 4.03 -5.22 8.96
N GLY A 221 4.74 -5.83 8.01
CA GLY A 221 4.47 -5.77 6.58
C GLY A 221 5.54 -6.49 5.76
N VAL A 222 5.59 -6.22 4.47
CA VAL A 222 6.54 -6.85 3.53
C VAL A 222 7.17 -5.77 2.65
N MET A 223 8.51 -5.76 2.58
CA MET A 223 9.24 -5.01 1.56
C MET A 223 9.34 -5.87 0.31
N MET A 224 8.89 -5.33 -0.81
CA MET A 224 8.94 -5.96 -2.13
C MET A 224 9.89 -5.18 -3.03
N ILE A 225 10.78 -5.87 -3.71
CA ILE A 225 11.58 -5.35 -4.80
C ILE A 225 11.16 -6.08 -6.06
N ASP A 226 10.92 -5.32 -7.11
CA ASP A 226 10.43 -5.87 -8.36
C ASP A 226 11.04 -5.16 -9.56
N ASN A 227 11.35 -5.92 -10.61
CA ASN A 227 11.94 -5.43 -11.84
C ASN A 227 11.47 -6.31 -13.02
N ASP A 228 11.11 -5.69 -14.13
CA ASP A 228 10.78 -6.37 -15.39
C ASP A 228 12.00 -6.33 -16.31
N SER A 229 12.85 -7.37 -16.26
CA SER A 229 14.06 -7.47 -17.09
C SER A 229 14.28 -8.87 -17.58
N ASN A 230 14.81 -9.00 -18.80
CA ASN A 230 15.19 -10.29 -19.37
C ASN A 230 16.39 -10.93 -18.64
N LYS A 231 17.14 -10.17 -17.84
CA LYS A 231 18.24 -10.69 -17.02
C LYS A 231 17.71 -11.12 -15.66
N ARG A 232 18.17 -12.28 -15.18
CA ARG A 232 17.93 -12.71 -13.80
C ARG A 232 18.73 -11.83 -12.85
N ILE A 233 18.05 -11.23 -11.89
CA ILE A 233 18.66 -10.40 -10.84
C ILE A 233 18.61 -11.16 -9.52
N GLN A 234 19.75 -11.29 -8.84
CA GLN A 234 19.85 -11.87 -7.50
C GLN A 234 19.88 -10.74 -6.48
N TYR A 235 18.70 -10.35 -5.98
CA TYR A 235 18.56 -9.28 -5.00
C TYR A 235 19.05 -9.70 -3.62
N THR A 236 18.87 -10.98 -3.28
CA THR A 236 19.31 -11.56 -2.01
C THR A 236 20.79 -11.29 -1.78
N ASN A 237 21.65 -11.60 -2.76
CA ASN A 237 23.10 -11.36 -2.64
C ASN A 237 23.46 -9.87 -2.46
N LYS A 238 22.66 -8.95 -3.02
CA LYS A 238 22.91 -7.51 -2.91
C LYS A 238 22.45 -6.93 -1.58
N LEU A 239 21.41 -7.50 -0.97
CA LEU A 239 20.72 -6.88 0.16
C LEU A 239 20.84 -7.63 1.48
N ASP A 240 21.04 -8.96 1.46
CA ASP A 240 21.09 -9.79 2.67
C ASP A 240 22.06 -9.25 3.74
N PRO A 241 23.27 -8.73 3.40
CA PRO A 241 24.16 -8.12 4.38
C PRO A 241 23.59 -6.90 5.11
N TYR A 242 22.60 -6.23 4.52
CA TYR A 242 22.07 -4.94 4.97
C TYR A 242 20.64 -5.04 5.53
N ILE A 243 19.88 -6.11 5.21
CA ILE A 243 18.47 -6.26 5.62
C ILE A 243 18.29 -6.11 7.13
N SER A 244 19.16 -6.73 7.94
CA SER A 244 19.06 -6.63 9.41
C SER A 244 19.20 -5.19 9.90
N GLN A 245 20.11 -4.41 9.31
CA GLN A 245 20.32 -3.00 9.67
C GLN A 245 19.11 -2.15 9.24
N TYR A 246 18.58 -2.39 8.05
CA TYR A 246 17.38 -1.70 7.56
C TYR A 246 16.15 -1.98 8.39
N GLN A 247 15.94 -3.23 8.81
CA GLN A 247 14.84 -3.58 9.72
C GLN A 247 14.97 -2.84 11.06
N LYS A 248 16.19 -2.70 11.62
CA LYS A 248 16.43 -1.92 12.84
C LYS A 248 16.12 -0.44 12.65
N ILE A 249 16.64 0.18 11.59
CA ILE A 249 16.38 1.60 11.26
C ILE A 249 14.88 1.84 11.08
N PHE A 250 14.21 0.94 10.37
CA PHE A 250 12.78 1.04 10.13
C PHE A 250 11.96 0.88 11.41
N SER A 251 12.28 -0.13 12.23
CA SER A 251 11.59 -0.38 13.50
C SER A 251 11.74 0.80 14.46
N TYR A 252 12.96 1.31 14.61
CA TYR A 252 13.26 2.47 15.46
C TYR A 252 12.54 3.73 14.99
N THR A 253 12.55 4.00 13.69
CA THR A 253 11.89 5.20 13.14
C THR A 253 10.37 5.14 13.30
N LEU A 254 9.77 3.96 13.16
CA LEU A 254 8.35 3.76 13.43
C LEU A 254 7.97 3.97 14.91
N GLN A 255 8.90 3.78 15.85
CA GLN A 255 8.65 4.07 17.26
C GLN A 255 8.70 5.57 17.54
N ILE A 256 9.68 6.29 16.98
CA ILE A 256 9.80 7.75 17.18
C ILE A 256 8.63 8.50 16.56
N LEU A 257 8.15 8.04 15.40
CA LEU A 257 7.10 8.72 14.65
C LEU A 257 5.67 8.29 15.04
N LYS A 258 5.52 7.42 16.05
CA LYS A 258 4.23 7.12 16.68
C LYS A 258 3.83 8.24 17.64
#